data_AF-A0A318YM28-F1
#
_entry.id   AF-A0A318YM28-F1
#
_cell.length_a   1.000
_cell.length_b   1.000
_cell.length_c   1.000
_cell.angle_alpha   90.00
_cell.angle_beta   90.00
_cell.angle_gamma   90.00
#
_symmetry.space_group_name_H-M   'P 1'
#
loop_
_entity.id
_entity.type
_entity.pdbx_description
1 polymer ?
#
loop_
_entity_poly.entity_id
_entity_poly.type
_entity_poly.pdbx_seq_one_letter_code
_entity_poly.pdbx_strand_id
1 'polypeptide(L)'
;MNPAGMTTPMGGLGGAPGAAGPNMQGMSEQEQAMVKMMYSAMESCPMKTVMAGTMGFGLGGVFGLFMASMSYDSTFTPQGKAIADLPWKEQVRRGFKDMGQRSWSSAKNFGVVGALYSGTECCIEGLRAKNDLTNSVAAGCITGGILGAKAGPQAAAAGCAGFAAFSAAIDAYMRMPEKDD
;
A
#
# COMPACT_ATOMS: atom_id res chain seq x y z
N MET A 1 -17.06 21.82 -22.59
CA MET A 1 -17.38 20.49 -22.03
C MET A 1 -16.16 20.08 -21.21
N ASN A 2 -16.21 20.35 -19.90
CA ASN A 2 -15.11 20.18 -18.95
C ASN A 2 -14.95 18.70 -18.57
N PRO A 3 -13.74 18.10 -18.67
CA PRO A 3 -13.45 16.86 -17.98
C PRO A 3 -13.14 17.20 -16.51
N ALA A 4 -14.18 17.29 -15.69
CA ALA A 4 -14.03 17.30 -14.25
C ALA A 4 -13.93 15.85 -13.75
N GLY A 5 -12.84 15.53 -13.04
CA GLY A 5 -12.89 14.48 -12.01
C GLY A 5 -12.26 13.12 -12.30
N MET A 6 -11.19 13.01 -13.10
CA MET A 6 -10.28 11.86 -12.95
C MET A 6 -9.46 12.06 -11.67
N THR A 7 -10.05 11.67 -10.54
CA THR A 7 -9.33 11.47 -9.27
C THR A 7 -8.29 10.38 -9.51
N THR A 8 -7.03 10.78 -9.52
CA THR A 8 -5.85 9.92 -9.50
C THR A 8 -6.00 8.84 -8.42
N PRO A 9 -5.98 7.53 -8.76
CA PRO A 9 -5.87 6.52 -7.73
C PRO A 9 -4.40 6.45 -7.30
N MET A 10 -4.15 6.60 -6.00
CA MET A 10 -2.85 6.46 -5.33
C MET A 10 -1.80 7.58 -5.54
N GLY A 11 -1.97 8.69 -4.81
CA GLY A 11 -0.84 9.27 -4.08
C GLY A 11 -0.90 8.75 -2.63
N GLY A 12 0.16 8.45 -1.90
CA GLY A 12 1.59 8.62 -2.11
C GLY A 12 2.24 8.58 -0.72
N LEU A 13 2.97 7.51 -0.40
CA LEU A 13 3.91 7.48 0.72
C LEU A 13 5.13 6.66 0.26
N GLY A 14 6.13 7.37 -0.25
CA GLY A 14 7.48 6.82 -0.46
C GLY A 14 7.94 6.74 -1.92
N GLY A 15 8.38 7.88 -2.47
CA GLY A 15 9.54 7.96 -3.37
C GLY A 15 9.45 7.27 -4.74
N ALA A 16 8.85 7.94 -5.72
CA ALA A 16 9.29 7.87 -7.12
C ALA A 16 9.05 9.24 -7.79
N PRO A 17 10.10 9.99 -8.19
CA PRO A 17 9.91 11.15 -9.05
C PRO A 17 9.62 10.63 -10.46
N GLY A 18 8.41 10.81 -10.97
CA GLY A 18 8.16 10.62 -12.40
C GLY A 18 6.86 9.96 -12.85
N ALA A 19 5.87 9.72 -11.99
CA ALA A 19 4.52 9.40 -12.48
C ALA A 19 3.76 10.68 -12.86
N ALA A 20 4.34 11.46 -13.77
CA ALA A 20 3.55 12.38 -14.57
C ALA A 20 2.62 11.49 -15.41
N GLY A 21 1.30 11.61 -15.20
CA GLY A 21 0.36 11.13 -16.21
C GLY A 21 0.80 11.69 -17.56
N PRO A 22 0.81 10.90 -18.65
CA PRO A 22 1.41 11.30 -19.90
C PRO A 22 0.75 12.60 -20.32
N ASN A 23 1.59 13.63 -20.39
CA ASN A 23 1.24 14.89 -20.98
C ASN A 23 0.86 14.57 -22.44
N MET A 24 -0.45 14.47 -22.71
CA MET A 24 -1.02 14.13 -24.02
C MET A 24 -0.81 15.24 -25.06
N GLN A 25 -0.05 16.29 -24.73
CA GLN A 25 0.30 17.38 -25.62
C GLN A 25 1.46 16.95 -26.53
N GLY A 26 1.17 16.12 -27.55
CA GLY A 26 2.13 15.86 -28.64
C GLY A 26 2.11 14.48 -29.28
N MET A 27 1.32 13.53 -28.79
CA MET A 27 1.25 12.18 -29.38
C MET A 27 0.30 12.12 -30.58
N SER A 28 0.68 11.36 -31.61
CA SER A 28 -0.17 11.06 -32.77
C SER A 28 -1.54 10.47 -32.35
N GLU A 29 -2.61 10.65 -33.14
CA GLU A 29 -3.95 10.08 -32.83
C GLU A 29 -3.89 8.56 -32.54
N GLN A 30 -2.92 7.88 -33.17
CA GLN A 30 -2.67 6.45 -32.99
C GLN A 30 -2.00 6.13 -31.64
N GLU A 31 -1.04 6.94 -31.19
CA GLU A 31 -0.44 6.82 -29.85
C GLU A 31 -1.44 7.19 -28.76
N GLN A 32 -2.27 8.21 -28.94
CA GLN A 32 -3.32 8.56 -27.97
C GLN A 32 -4.35 7.44 -27.83
N ALA A 33 -4.73 6.79 -28.93
CA ALA A 33 -5.60 5.62 -28.90
C ALA A 33 -4.93 4.44 -28.17
N MET A 34 -3.65 4.17 -28.43
CA MET A 34 -2.89 3.12 -27.76
C MET A 34 -2.73 3.40 -26.25
N VAL A 35 -2.40 4.64 -25.88
CA VAL A 35 -2.27 5.09 -24.50
C VAL A 35 -3.61 4.99 -23.78
N LYS A 36 -4.71 5.45 -24.39
CA LYS A 36 -6.05 5.33 -23.78
C LYS A 36 -6.47 3.88 -23.56
N MET A 37 -6.12 2.98 -24.47
CA MET A 37 -6.35 1.54 -24.30
C MET A 37 -5.45 0.92 -23.22
N MET A 38 -4.23 1.43 -23.05
CA MET A 38 -3.34 1.02 -21.96
C MET A 38 -3.83 1.54 -20.61
N TYR A 39 -4.30 2.79 -20.54
CA TYR A 39 -4.87 3.40 -19.33
C TYR A 39 -6.17 2.73 -18.91
N SER A 40 -7.07 2.45 -19.85
CA SER A 40 -8.31 1.74 -19.52
C SER A 40 -8.04 0.32 -19.02
N ALA A 41 -7.00 -0.34 -19.53
CA ALA A 41 -6.53 -1.62 -18.98
C ALA A 41 -5.94 -1.47 -17.57
N MET A 42 -5.22 -0.37 -17.28
CA MET A 42 -4.67 -0.06 -15.96
C MET A 42 -5.73 0.33 -14.92
N GLU A 43 -6.88 0.86 -15.35
CA GLU A 43 -8.02 1.14 -14.47
C GLU A 43 -8.83 -0.09 -14.08
N SER A 44 -8.55 -1.25 -14.68
CA SER A 44 -9.24 -2.48 -14.32
C SER A 44 -8.99 -2.87 -12.86
N CYS A 45 -10.03 -3.29 -12.13
CA CYS A 45 -9.90 -3.69 -10.73
C CYS A 45 -8.79 -4.73 -10.47
N PRO A 46 -8.59 -5.74 -11.33
CA PRO A 46 -7.47 -6.68 -11.17
C PRO A 46 -6.11 -5.97 -11.28
N MET A 47 -5.95 -5.05 -12.24
CA MET A 47 -4.69 -4.34 -12.42
C MET A 47 -4.41 -3.36 -11.27
N LYS A 48 -5.42 -2.57 -10.85
CA LYS A 48 -5.34 -1.71 -9.66
C LYS A 48 -4.91 -2.51 -8.43
N THR A 49 -5.55 -3.66 -8.19
CA THR A 49 -5.24 -4.55 -7.06
C THR A 49 -3.80 -5.07 -7.11
N VAL A 50 -3.33 -5.51 -8.28
CA VAL A 50 -1.95 -6.01 -8.44
C VAL A 50 -0.94 -4.89 -8.24
N MET A 51 -1.15 -3.72 -8.84
CA MET A 51 -0.25 -2.57 -8.69
C MET A 51 -0.19 -2.09 -7.24
N ALA A 52 -1.35 -1.98 -6.58
CA ALA A 52 -1.45 -1.65 -5.16
C ALA A 52 -0.72 -2.67 -4.28
N GLY A 53 -0.92 -3.96 -4.57
CA GLY A 53 -0.29 -5.05 -3.85
C GLY A 53 1.23 -5.08 -4.02
N THR A 54 1.75 -4.85 -5.23
CA THR A 54 3.19 -4.83 -5.49
C THR A 54 3.85 -3.59 -4.89
N MET A 55 3.22 -2.42 -4.96
CA MET A 55 3.69 -1.21 -4.27
C MET A 55 3.71 -1.40 -2.76
N GLY A 56 2.62 -1.93 -2.18
CA GLY A 56 2.56 -2.26 -0.76
C GLY A 56 3.62 -3.29 -0.35
N PHE A 57 3.86 -4.30 -1.16
CA PHE A 57 4.90 -5.30 -0.93
C PHE A 57 6.31 -4.67 -0.91
N GLY A 58 6.61 -3.80 -1.87
CA GLY A 58 7.89 -3.08 -1.93
C GLY A 58 8.11 -2.21 -0.71
N LEU A 59 7.14 -1.36 -0.37
CA LEU A 59 7.19 -0.48 0.80
C LEU A 59 7.31 -1.29 2.10
N GLY A 60 6.54 -2.37 2.24
CA GLY A 60 6.59 -3.26 3.41
C GLY A 60 7.92 -3.99 3.55
N GLY A 61 8.58 -4.33 2.43
CA GLY A 61 9.90 -4.95 2.41
C GLY A 61 10.99 -4.01 2.90
N VAL A 62 10.99 -2.76 2.41
CA VAL A 62 11.90 -1.70 2.87
C VAL A 62 11.67 -1.39 4.34
N PHE A 63 10.41 -1.19 4.74
CA PHE A 63 10.03 -0.94 6.12
C PHE A 63 10.43 -2.10 7.05
N GLY A 64 10.22 -3.35 6.62
CA GLY A 64 10.57 -4.53 7.39
C GLY A 64 12.09 -4.74 7.52
N LEU A 65 12.86 -4.38 6.49
CA LEU A 65 14.32 -4.40 6.54
C LEU A 65 14.85 -3.33 7.50
N PHE A 66 14.25 -2.13 7.47
CA PHE A 66 14.58 -1.04 8.39
C PHE A 66 14.24 -1.39 9.85
N MET A 67 13.07 -1.97 10.11
CA MET A 67 12.72 -2.43 11.46
C MET A 67 13.63 -3.57 11.92
N ALA A 68 14.00 -4.48 11.02
CA ALA A 68 14.93 -5.55 11.33
C ALA A 68 16.33 -5.02 11.69
N SER A 69 16.84 -4.00 10.99
CA SER A 69 18.13 -3.39 11.29
C SER A 69 18.15 -2.70 12.65
N MET A 70 17.07 -1.98 13.02
CA MET A 70 16.95 -1.39 14.36
C MET A 70 16.87 -2.45 15.47
N SER A 71 16.18 -3.56 15.21
CA SER A 71 16.08 -4.65 16.19
C SER A 71 17.37 -5.47 16.35
N TYR A 72 18.29 -5.41 15.37
CA TYR A 72 19.55 -6.14 15.41
C TYR A 72 20.53 -5.58 16.46
N ASP A 73 20.37 -4.32 16.86
CA ASP A 73 21.18 -3.67 17.89
C ASP A 73 20.88 -4.22 19.32
N SER A 74 19.75 -4.92 19.49
CA SER A 74 19.29 -5.44 20.80
C SER A 74 20.02 -6.72 21.26
N THR A 75 21.32 -6.60 21.51
CA THR A 75 22.21 -7.67 22.04
C THR A 75 21.81 -8.13 23.47
N PHE A 76 20.88 -7.44 24.12
CA PHE A 76 20.42 -7.73 25.49
C PHE A 76 19.34 -8.81 25.59
N THR A 77 18.83 -9.32 24.47
CA THR A 77 17.87 -10.44 24.48
C THR A 77 18.59 -11.79 24.63
N PRO A 78 18.00 -12.81 25.29
CA PRO A 78 18.58 -14.15 25.39
C PRO A 78 18.93 -14.76 24.02
N GLN A 79 18.15 -14.44 22.97
CA GLN A 79 18.45 -14.81 21.59
C GLN A 79 19.68 -14.08 21.01
N GLY A 80 19.95 -12.83 21.38
CA GLY A 80 21.12 -12.06 20.91
C GLY A 80 22.44 -12.61 21.46
N LYS A 81 22.45 -13.04 22.73
CA LYS A 81 23.64 -13.70 23.33
C LYS A 81 23.96 -15.03 22.70
N ALA A 82 22.94 -15.84 22.38
CA ALA A 82 23.13 -17.11 21.67
C ALA A 82 23.66 -16.94 20.24
N ILE A 83 23.54 -15.75 19.64
CA ILE A 83 24.08 -15.43 18.31
C ILE A 83 25.48 -14.81 18.41
N ALA A 84 25.79 -14.12 19.52
CA ALA A 84 27.10 -13.52 19.81
C ALA A 84 28.24 -14.54 19.92
N ASP A 85 27.94 -15.75 20.42
CA ASP A 85 28.92 -16.81 20.66
C ASP A 85 29.24 -17.67 19.41
N LEU A 86 28.52 -17.48 18.29
CA LEU A 86 28.80 -18.18 17.03
C LEU A 86 29.89 -17.44 16.22
N PRO A 87 30.67 -18.15 15.38
CA PRO A 87 31.66 -17.53 14.51
C PRO A 87 31.02 -16.44 13.64
N TRP A 88 31.74 -15.32 13.45
CA TRP A 88 31.27 -14.12 12.73
C TRP A 88 30.56 -14.42 11.40
N LYS A 89 31.04 -15.42 10.64
CA LYS A 89 30.40 -15.84 9.38
C LYS A 89 29.00 -16.44 9.59
N GLU A 90 28.79 -17.22 10.64
CA GLU A 90 27.49 -17.82 10.97
C GLU A 90 26.55 -16.80 11.58
N GLN A 91 27.05 -15.89 12.42
CA GLN A 91 26.29 -14.75 12.95
C GLN A 91 25.76 -13.87 11.83
N VAL A 92 26.61 -13.47 10.88
CA VAL A 92 26.21 -12.69 9.71
C VAL A 92 25.21 -13.46 8.86
N ARG A 93 25.46 -14.74 8.57
CA ARG A 93 24.54 -15.57 7.78
C ARG A 93 23.17 -15.73 8.45
N ARG A 94 23.13 -15.90 9.78
CA ARG A 94 21.88 -16.05 10.53
C ARG A 94 21.15 -14.72 10.65
N GLY A 95 21.87 -13.62 10.85
CA GLY A 95 21.34 -12.27 10.87
C GLY A 95 20.70 -11.88 9.55
N PHE A 96 21.41 -12.06 8.43
CA PHE A 96 20.82 -11.84 7.09
C PHE A 96 19.58 -12.69 6.84
N LYS A 97 19.57 -13.94 7.32
CA LYS A 97 18.40 -14.83 7.18
C LYS A 97 17.21 -14.33 8.01
N ASP A 98 17.42 -13.90 9.26
CA ASP A 98 16.36 -13.36 10.12
C ASP A 98 15.84 -12.01 9.58
N MET A 99 16.74 -11.10 9.21
CA MET A 99 16.39 -9.82 8.57
C MET A 99 15.56 -10.05 7.30
N GLY A 100 15.97 -10.98 6.45
CA GLY A 100 15.23 -11.35 5.25
C GLY A 100 13.85 -11.95 5.55
N GLN A 101 13.75 -12.82 6.55
CA GLN A 101 12.46 -13.40 6.95
C GLN A 101 11.49 -12.34 7.50
N ARG A 102 11.98 -11.40 8.31
CA ARG A 102 11.18 -10.30 8.85
C ARG A 102 10.74 -9.32 7.77
N SER A 103 11.66 -8.91 6.89
CA SER A 103 11.37 -8.08 5.73
C SER A 103 10.32 -8.75 4.82
N TRP A 104 10.46 -10.04 4.54
CA TRP A 104 9.52 -10.81 3.73
C TRP A 104 8.12 -10.91 4.36
N SER A 105 8.05 -11.16 5.66
CA SER A 105 6.78 -11.18 6.40
C SER A 105 6.08 -9.81 6.34
N SER A 106 6.84 -8.74 6.56
CA SER A 106 6.35 -7.37 6.47
C SER A 106 5.85 -7.04 5.05
N ALA A 107 6.65 -7.33 4.03
CA ALA A 107 6.29 -7.16 2.62
C ALA A 107 4.97 -7.86 2.29
N LYS A 108 4.79 -9.11 2.70
CA LYS A 108 3.53 -9.84 2.51
C LYS A 108 2.34 -9.16 3.17
N ASN A 109 2.48 -8.72 4.42
CA ASN A 109 1.38 -8.09 5.15
C ASN A 109 0.96 -6.77 4.47
N PHE A 110 1.91 -5.91 4.13
CA PHE A 110 1.61 -4.64 3.45
C PHE A 110 1.09 -4.86 2.02
N GLY A 111 1.59 -5.86 1.30
CA GLY A 111 1.07 -6.22 -0.01
C GLY A 111 -0.37 -6.70 0.04
N VAL A 112 -0.73 -7.54 1.03
CA VAL A 112 -2.11 -7.99 1.23
C VAL A 112 -3.02 -6.83 1.61
N VAL A 113 -2.58 -5.95 2.50
CA VAL A 113 -3.34 -4.75 2.89
C VAL A 113 -3.60 -3.86 1.67
N GLY A 114 -2.57 -3.55 0.88
CA GLY A 114 -2.68 -2.70 -0.31
C GLY A 114 -3.60 -3.30 -1.38
N ALA A 115 -3.45 -4.61 -1.64
CA ALA A 115 -4.32 -5.33 -2.57
C ALA A 115 -5.78 -5.35 -2.11
N LEU A 116 -6.05 -5.67 -0.85
CA LEU A 116 -7.42 -5.71 -0.32
C LEU A 116 -8.06 -4.33 -0.33
N TYR A 117 -7.33 -3.28 0.06
CA TYR A 117 -7.84 -1.92 0.07
C TYR A 117 -8.23 -1.47 -1.35
N SER A 118 -7.31 -1.56 -2.30
CA SER A 118 -7.55 -1.11 -3.68
C SER A 118 -8.58 -1.98 -4.41
N GLY A 119 -8.59 -3.30 -4.17
CA GLY A 119 -9.59 -4.19 -4.74
C GLY A 119 -10.99 -3.92 -4.20
N THR A 120 -11.10 -3.68 -2.88
CA THR A 120 -12.41 -3.38 -2.25
C THR A 120 -12.94 -2.03 -2.71
N GLU A 121 -12.08 -1.01 -2.77
CA GLU A 121 -12.45 0.30 -3.30
C GLU A 121 -12.95 0.18 -4.74
N CYS A 122 -12.19 -0.46 -5.64
CA CYS A 122 -12.60 -0.64 -7.03
C CYS A 122 -13.92 -1.40 -7.18
N CYS A 123 -14.16 -2.43 -6.35
CA CYS A 123 -15.45 -3.13 -6.33
C CYS A 123 -16.61 -2.21 -5.88
N ILE A 124 -16.39 -1.36 -4.88
CA ILE A 124 -17.42 -0.40 -4.41
C ILE A 124 -17.67 0.67 -5.47
N GLU A 125 -16.62 1.20 -6.08
CA GLU A 125 -16.71 2.15 -7.19
C GLU A 125 -17.50 1.57 -8.36
N GLY A 126 -17.22 0.31 -8.73
CA GLY A 126 -17.95 -0.39 -9.79
C GLY A 126 -19.44 -0.56 -9.51
N LEU A 127 -19.84 -0.65 -8.24
CA LEU A 127 -21.24 -0.79 -7.83
C LEU A 127 -21.96 0.55 -7.64
N ARG A 128 -21.27 1.60 -7.18
CA ARG A 128 -21.88 2.93 -6.90
C ARG A 128 -21.63 3.99 -7.97
N ALA A 129 -20.72 3.74 -8.91
CA ALA A 129 -20.27 4.68 -9.95
C ALA A 129 -19.88 6.07 -9.40
N LYS A 130 -19.35 6.12 -8.18
CA LYS A 130 -18.86 7.34 -7.51
C LYS A 130 -17.53 7.05 -6.83
N ASN A 131 -16.63 8.03 -6.82
CA ASN A 131 -15.45 8.06 -5.96
C ASN A 131 -15.63 9.20 -4.96
N ASP A 132 -15.88 8.86 -3.70
CA ASP A 132 -16.11 9.82 -2.64
C ASP A 132 -15.59 9.27 -1.30
N LEU A 133 -15.48 10.15 -0.30
CA LEU A 133 -14.93 9.82 1.02
C LEU A 133 -15.59 8.58 1.64
N THR A 134 -16.90 8.38 1.41
CA THR A 134 -17.61 7.23 2.00
C THR A 134 -17.15 5.90 1.41
N ASN A 135 -16.69 5.87 0.15
CA ASN A 135 -16.16 4.65 -0.47
C ASN A 135 -14.79 4.31 0.10
N SER A 136 -13.93 5.30 0.34
CA SER A 136 -12.64 5.12 1.00
C SER A 136 -12.79 4.64 2.45
N VAL A 137 -13.73 5.22 3.21
CA VAL A 137 -14.05 4.79 4.59
C VAL A 137 -14.61 3.36 4.60
N ALA A 138 -15.53 3.04 3.70
CA ALA A 138 -16.12 1.71 3.60
C ALA A 138 -15.08 0.65 3.18
N ALA A 139 -14.25 0.95 2.18
CA ALA A 139 -13.15 0.09 1.75
C ALA A 139 -12.14 -0.12 2.88
N GLY A 140 -11.80 0.93 3.63
CA GLY A 140 -10.97 0.87 4.82
C GLY A 140 -11.58 -0.05 5.89
N CYS A 141 -12.85 0.17 6.26
CA CYS A 141 -13.52 -0.66 7.25
C CYS A 141 -13.56 -2.14 6.84
N ILE A 142 -13.94 -2.45 5.59
CA ILE A 142 -14.02 -3.81 5.09
C ILE A 142 -12.64 -4.47 5.10
N THR A 143 -11.61 -3.76 4.63
CA THR A 143 -10.23 -4.26 4.63
C THR A 143 -9.74 -4.55 6.06
N GLY A 144 -9.88 -3.60 6.97
CA GLY A 144 -9.49 -3.76 8.37
C GLY A 144 -10.29 -4.85 9.10
N GLY A 145 -11.58 -4.97 8.79
CA GLY A 145 -12.45 -6.02 9.31
C GLY A 145 -12.04 -7.41 8.84
N ILE A 146 -11.73 -7.58 7.54
CA ILE A 146 -11.26 -8.85 6.96
C ILE A 146 -9.93 -9.27 7.59
N LEU A 147 -9.00 -8.32 7.74
CA LEU A 147 -7.69 -8.60 8.34
C LEU A 147 -7.81 -8.98 9.82
N GLY A 148 -8.71 -8.32 10.57
CA GLY A 148 -8.97 -8.60 11.97
C GLY A 148 -9.86 -9.83 12.22
N ALA A 149 -10.58 -10.32 11.21
CA ALA A 149 -11.59 -11.38 11.36
C ALA A 149 -11.03 -12.66 12.01
N LYS A 150 -9.80 -13.05 11.63
CA LYS A 150 -9.15 -14.25 12.18
C LYS A 150 -8.71 -14.09 13.65
N ALA A 151 -8.54 -12.86 14.12
CA ALA A 151 -8.19 -12.56 15.51
C ALA A 151 -9.42 -12.38 16.41
N GLY A 152 -10.64 -12.53 15.86
CA GLY A 152 -11.90 -12.47 16.59
C GLY A 152 -12.73 -11.21 16.31
N PRO A 153 -13.99 -11.16 16.77
CA PRO A 153 -14.93 -10.09 16.43
C PRO A 153 -14.51 -8.72 16.97
N GLN A 154 -13.88 -8.67 18.16
CA GLN A 154 -13.36 -7.41 18.72
C GLN A 154 -12.20 -6.86 17.89
N ALA A 155 -11.29 -7.73 17.43
CA ALA A 155 -10.20 -7.33 16.55
C ALA A 155 -10.70 -6.89 15.17
N ALA A 156 -11.74 -7.54 14.63
CA ALA A 156 -12.40 -7.13 13.39
C ALA A 156 -13.07 -5.74 13.53
N ALA A 157 -13.77 -5.50 14.64
CA ALA A 157 -14.40 -4.20 14.90
C ALA A 157 -13.36 -3.08 15.07
N ALA A 158 -12.30 -3.34 15.85
CA ALA A 158 -11.19 -2.40 16.01
C ALA A 158 -10.45 -2.16 14.69
N GLY A 159 -10.21 -3.21 13.91
CA GLY A 159 -9.60 -3.15 12.59
C GLY A 159 -10.43 -2.32 11.61
N CYS A 160 -11.74 -2.55 11.55
CA CYS A 160 -12.65 -1.74 10.74
C CYS A 160 -12.57 -0.26 11.17
N ALA A 161 -12.73 0.05 12.46
CA ALA A 161 -12.73 1.42 12.94
C ALA A 161 -11.39 2.14 12.65
N GLY A 162 -10.26 1.47 12.90
CA GLY A 162 -8.93 2.04 12.67
C GLY A 162 -8.65 2.31 11.19
N PHE A 163 -8.91 1.33 10.32
CA PHE A 163 -8.70 1.51 8.87
C PHE A 163 -9.70 2.50 8.27
N ALA A 164 -10.95 2.51 8.71
CA ALA A 164 -11.94 3.51 8.30
C ALA A 164 -11.49 4.93 8.64
N ALA A 165 -11.03 5.15 9.87
CA ALA A 165 -10.54 6.45 10.32
C ALA A 165 -9.27 6.87 9.57
N PHE A 166 -8.32 5.96 9.37
CA PHE A 166 -7.10 6.23 8.61
C PHE A 166 -7.40 6.58 7.16
N SER A 167 -8.26 5.79 6.49
CA SER A 167 -8.69 6.07 5.12
C SER A 167 -9.42 7.41 5.01
N ALA A 168 -10.30 7.73 5.96
CA ALA A 168 -10.98 9.03 6.00
C ALA A 168 -9.98 10.19 6.13
N ALA A 169 -8.97 10.06 7.00
CA ALA A 169 -7.97 11.09 7.22
C ALA A 169 -7.11 11.34 5.97
N ILE A 170 -6.62 10.27 5.34
CA ILE A 170 -5.81 10.37 4.12
C ILE A 170 -6.62 10.95 2.97
N ASP A 171 -7.84 10.47 2.77
CA ASP A 171 -8.70 10.89 1.66
C ASP A 171 -9.28 12.29 1.86
N ALA A 172 -9.42 12.75 3.11
CA ALA A 172 -9.67 14.15 3.42
C ALA A 172 -8.44 15.02 3.14
N TYR A 173 -7.25 14.57 3.57
CA TYR A 173 -5.99 15.28 3.37
C TYR A 173 -5.69 15.52 1.88
N MET A 174 -5.84 14.50 1.04
CA MET A 174 -5.62 14.61 -0.40
C MET A 174 -6.65 15.50 -1.12
N ARG A 175 -7.79 15.78 -0.51
CA ARG A 175 -8.83 16.67 -1.07
C ARG A 175 -8.78 18.09 -0.53
N MET A 176 -7.88 18.40 0.41
CA MET A 176 -7.70 19.78 0.85
C MET A 176 -7.07 20.61 -0.28
N PRO A 177 -7.65 21.76 -0.65
CA PRO A 177 -6.99 22.67 -1.58
C PRO A 177 -5.72 23.22 -0.95
N GLU A 178 -4.61 23.19 -1.68
CA GLU A 178 -3.39 23.93 -1.29
C GLU A 178 -3.76 25.41 -1.17
N LYS A 179 -3.40 26.02 -0.03
CA LYS A 179 -3.48 27.47 0.12
C LYS A 179 -2.26 28.02 -0.61
N ASP A 180 -2.51 28.74 -1.70
CA ASP A 180 -1.49 29.55 -2.36
C ASP A 180 -1.04 30.65 -1.38
N ASP A 181 0.13 30.45 -0.74
CA ASP A 181 0.91 31.50 -0.05
C ASP A 181 2.08 31.96 -0.94
#